data_AF-A0A914K8M0-F1
#
_entry.id   AF-A0A914K8M0-F1
#
_cell.length_a   1.000
_cell.length_b   1.000
_cell.length_c   1.000
_cell.angle_alpha   90.00
_cell.angle_beta   90.00
_cell.angle_gamma   90.00
#
_symmetry.space_group_name_H-M   'P 1'
#
loop_
_entity.id
_entity.type
_entity.pdbx_description
1 polymer ?
#
loop_
_entity_poly.entity_id
_entity_poly.type
_entity_poly.pdbx_seq_one_letter_code
_entity_poly.pdbx_strand_id
1 'polypeptide(L)'
;MLIKNLVRIWSKKNYESRCLAFVVLCKLIRFQPKLFASVYKNCYAAYIGNTKGITLENLQIIGFMQKSFAELTLMESSVAYEYAFVYIRQCAIHLRNATISKRKDLIKIIYNWQFVQCLYLWTQVASVLNSTRAISQEGGRLLRDLIYPLIHVIMGVMKAFNSHRYIPLKIHCLRMLLKIQINCQVYIPTLSLAAELLTDLAKIDAKKPKKGKGNLKRVLEIQELIKFNIDMLEDGIYREKLATEIRTMLIEAAYVNRG
;
A
#
# COMPACT_ATOMS: atom_id res chain seq x y z
N MET A 1 -11.94 17.82 21.08
CA MET A 1 -10.99 17.11 21.98
C MET A 1 -11.20 15.59 21.95
N LEU A 2 -12.44 15.09 22.05
CA LEU A 2 -12.76 13.65 22.04
C LEU A 2 -12.27 12.88 20.80
N ILE A 3 -12.58 13.34 19.58
CA ILE A 3 -12.16 12.66 18.33
C ILE A 3 -10.65 12.46 18.28
N LYS A 4 -9.86 13.49 18.60
CA LYS A 4 -8.39 13.42 18.58
C LYS A 4 -7.86 12.38 19.57
N ASN A 5 -8.48 12.27 20.75
CA ASN A 5 -8.10 11.26 21.75
C ASN A 5 -8.44 9.84 21.29
N LEU A 6 -9.63 9.62 20.73
CA LEU A 6 -10.03 8.32 20.18
C LEU A 6 -9.14 7.89 19.02
N VAL A 7 -8.84 8.81 18.08
CA VAL A 7 -7.94 8.55 16.96
C VAL A 7 -6.52 8.25 17.44
N ARG A 8 -6.05 8.91 18.51
CA ARG A 8 -4.75 8.60 19.12
C ARG A 8 -4.71 7.20 19.72
N ILE A 9 -5.80 6.75 20.37
CA ILE A 9 -5.90 5.38 20.89
C ILE A 9 -5.93 4.37 19.72
N TRP A 10 -6.80 4.60 18.74
CA TRP A 10 -6.93 3.79 17.51
C TRP A 10 -5.62 3.65 16.73
N SER A 11 -4.76 4.67 16.75
CA SER A 11 -3.53 4.70 15.96
C SER A 11 -2.26 4.26 16.72
N LYS A 12 -2.24 4.25 18.06
CA LYS A 12 -1.01 3.99 18.84
C LYS A 12 -1.07 2.88 19.90
N LYS A 13 -2.25 2.49 20.39
CA LYS A 13 -2.35 1.57 21.54
C LYS A 13 -2.29 0.08 21.12
N ASN A 14 -2.47 -0.84 22.07
CA ASN A 14 -2.56 -2.28 21.79
C ASN A 14 -3.83 -2.62 20.98
N TYR A 15 -3.89 -3.84 20.45
CA TYR A 15 -4.98 -4.26 19.54
C TYR A 15 -6.38 -4.05 20.14
N GLU A 16 -6.62 -4.50 21.38
CA GLU A 16 -7.91 -4.36 22.07
C GLU A 16 -8.36 -2.90 22.21
N SER A 17 -7.46 -2.03 22.66
CA SER A 17 -7.75 -0.60 22.79
C SER A 17 -8.09 0.04 21.45
N ARG A 18 -7.46 -0.40 20.36
CA ARG A 18 -7.74 0.10 19.01
C ARG A 18 -9.10 -0.35 18.51
N CYS A 19 -9.46 -1.62 18.73
CA CYS A 19 -10.77 -2.16 18.41
C CYS A 19 -11.87 -1.37 19.13
N LEU A 20 -11.73 -1.17 20.44
CA LEU A 20 -12.67 -0.39 21.24
C LEU A 20 -12.76 1.06 20.74
N ALA A 21 -11.62 1.72 20.53
CA ALA A 21 -11.61 3.09 20.00
C ALA A 21 -12.29 3.18 18.62
N PHE A 22 -12.06 2.20 17.74
CA PHE A 22 -12.71 2.14 16.44
C PHE A 22 -14.23 1.98 16.57
N VAL A 23 -14.70 1.06 17.41
CA VAL A 23 -16.14 0.88 17.67
C VAL A 23 -16.77 2.16 18.19
N VAL A 24 -16.11 2.87 19.10
CA VAL A 24 -16.59 4.16 19.62
C VAL A 24 -16.63 5.22 18.52
N LEU A 25 -15.63 5.28 17.64
CA LEU A 25 -15.63 6.19 16.48
C LEU A 25 -16.82 5.88 15.53
N CYS A 26 -17.07 4.60 15.24
CA CYS A 26 -18.21 4.18 14.41
C CYS A 26 -19.55 4.55 15.05
N LYS A 27 -19.72 4.30 16.36
CA LYS A 27 -20.93 4.69 17.10
C LYS A 27 -21.13 6.21 17.10
N LEU A 28 -20.06 6.98 17.29
CA LEU A 28 -20.09 8.44 17.26
C LEU A 28 -20.58 8.96 15.90
N ILE A 29 -20.11 8.37 14.80
CA ILE A 29 -20.56 8.73 13.44
C ILE A 29 -22.02 8.38 13.24
N ARG A 30 -22.46 7.18 13.65
CA ARG A 30 -23.88 6.78 13.52
C ARG A 30 -24.80 7.72 14.29
N PHE A 31 -24.39 8.19 15.46
CA PHE A 31 -25.17 9.12 16.27
C PHE A 31 -25.09 10.57 15.74
N GLN A 32 -23.95 10.98 15.18
CA GLN A 32 -23.74 12.31 14.61
C GLN A 32 -23.00 12.24 13.26
N PRO A 33 -23.71 11.98 12.14
CA PRO A 33 -23.10 11.83 10.82
C PRO A 33 -22.26 13.03 10.38
N LYS A 34 -22.64 14.25 10.80
CA LYS A 34 -21.88 15.50 10.57
C LYS A 34 -20.42 15.46 11.06
N LEU A 35 -20.09 14.57 12.01
CA LEU A 35 -18.73 14.40 12.50
C LEU A 35 -17.84 13.54 11.59
N PHE A 36 -18.42 12.83 10.63
CA PHE A 36 -17.72 11.89 9.76
C PHE A 36 -16.48 12.51 9.11
N ALA A 37 -16.64 13.65 8.44
CA ALA A 37 -15.53 14.33 7.76
C ALA A 37 -14.35 14.65 8.70
N SER A 38 -14.64 15.06 9.94
CA SER A 38 -13.61 15.31 10.95
C SER A 38 -12.94 14.01 11.40
N VAL A 39 -13.72 12.97 11.72
CA VAL A 39 -13.17 11.66 12.11
C VAL A 39 -12.30 11.09 10.98
N TYR A 40 -12.81 11.09 9.76
CA TYR A 40 -12.16 10.55 8.56
C TYR A 40 -10.80 11.22 8.30
N LYS A 41 -10.76 12.56 8.30
CA LYS A 41 -9.51 13.33 8.14
C LYS A 41 -8.50 13.01 9.25
N ASN A 42 -8.94 12.96 10.51
CA ASN A 42 -8.05 12.68 11.63
C ASN A 42 -7.52 11.24 11.57
N CYS A 43 -8.34 10.25 11.23
CA CYS A 43 -7.91 8.87 11.03
C CYS A 43 -6.87 8.75 9.89
N TYR A 44 -7.13 9.38 8.74
CA TYR A 44 -6.18 9.39 7.63
C TYR A 44 -4.85 10.02 8.02
N ALA A 45 -4.86 11.21 8.63
CA ALA A 45 -3.64 11.88 9.08
C ALA A 45 -2.87 11.07 10.14
N ALA A 46 -3.58 10.43 11.08
CA ALA A 46 -2.96 9.57 12.09
C ALA A 46 -2.35 8.31 11.45
N TYR A 47 -3.01 7.69 10.49
CA TYR A 47 -2.46 6.56 9.74
C TYR A 47 -1.15 6.94 9.03
N ILE A 48 -1.14 8.03 8.26
CA ILE A 48 0.05 8.52 7.57
C ILE A 48 1.16 8.90 8.57
N GLY A 49 0.81 9.44 9.73
CA GLY A 49 1.76 9.74 10.80
C GLY A 49 2.45 8.52 11.42
N ASN A 50 1.79 7.36 11.44
CA ASN A 50 2.31 6.11 12.00
C ASN A 50 3.01 5.21 10.97
N THR A 51 3.15 5.66 9.73
CA THR A 51 3.74 4.90 8.61
C THR A 51 5.08 5.49 8.12
N LYS A 52 5.77 6.25 8.97
CA LYS A 52 7.11 6.81 8.65
C LYS A 52 8.19 5.75 8.51
N GLY A 53 8.05 4.64 9.22
CA GLY A 53 8.93 3.48 9.14
C GLY A 53 8.12 2.20 9.34
N ILE A 54 8.51 1.14 8.63
CA ILE A 54 7.84 -0.16 8.67
C ILE A 54 8.78 -1.18 9.29
N THR A 55 8.25 -1.93 10.25
CA THR A 55 8.91 -3.05 10.90
C THR A 55 7.93 -4.21 11.00
N LEU A 56 8.43 -5.44 11.14
CA LEU A 56 7.55 -6.60 11.34
C LEU A 56 6.58 -6.42 12.52
N GLU A 57 7.05 -5.79 13.59
CA GLU A 57 6.26 -5.52 14.80
C GLU A 57 5.10 -4.56 14.54
N ASN A 58 5.29 -3.55 13.69
CA ASN A 58 4.27 -2.54 13.43
C ASN A 58 3.36 -2.88 12.24
N LEU A 59 3.70 -3.87 11.41
CA LEU A 59 2.91 -4.26 10.25
C LEU A 59 1.48 -4.68 10.61
N GLN A 60 1.31 -5.49 11.67
CA GLN A 60 -0.02 -5.92 12.10
C GLN A 60 -0.89 -4.74 12.53
N ILE A 61 -0.26 -3.80 13.24
CA ILE A 61 -0.88 -2.56 13.71
C ILE A 61 -1.32 -1.68 12.54
N ILE A 62 -0.45 -1.53 11.53
CA ILE A 62 -0.72 -0.77 10.31
C ILE A 62 -1.83 -1.44 9.51
N GLY A 63 -1.80 -2.77 9.40
CA GLY A 63 -2.85 -3.56 8.75
C GLY A 63 -4.22 -3.40 9.41
N PHE A 64 -4.29 -3.34 10.74
CA PHE A 64 -5.54 -3.02 11.45
C PHE A 64 -6.06 -1.63 11.08
N MET A 65 -5.20 -0.61 11.07
CA MET A 65 -5.61 0.74 10.67
C MET A 65 -6.12 0.77 9.22
N GLN A 66 -5.48 0.06 8.31
CA GLN A 66 -5.93 -0.04 6.91
C GLN A 66 -7.32 -0.67 6.82
N LYS A 67 -7.52 -1.84 7.46
CA LYS A 67 -8.81 -2.57 7.43
C LYS A 67 -9.93 -1.75 8.05
N SER A 68 -9.70 -1.21 9.24
CA SER A 68 -10.71 -0.40 9.94
C SER A 68 -11.03 0.92 9.22
N PHE A 69 -10.04 1.57 8.59
CA PHE A 69 -10.29 2.75 7.76
C PHE A 69 -11.09 2.44 6.49
N ALA A 70 -10.88 1.26 5.89
CA ALA A 70 -11.71 0.80 4.77
C ALA A 70 -13.17 0.59 5.20
N GLU A 71 -13.41 -0.03 6.35
CA GLU A 71 -14.77 -0.16 6.91
C GLU A 71 -15.40 1.19 7.24
N LEU A 72 -14.61 2.13 7.77
CA LEU A 72 -15.03 3.50 8.03
C LEU A 72 -15.48 4.20 6.74
N THR A 73 -14.76 3.98 5.64
CA THR A 73 -15.05 4.55 4.32
C THR A 73 -16.45 4.15 3.84
N LEU A 74 -16.87 2.91 4.10
CA LEU A 74 -18.20 2.40 3.72
C LEU A 74 -19.35 2.89 4.61
N MET A 75 -19.07 3.61 5.70
CA MET A 75 -20.13 4.17 6.56
C MET A 75 -20.80 5.38 5.94
N GLU A 76 -20.03 6.27 5.32
CA GLU A 76 -20.52 7.49 4.66
C GLU A 76 -19.76 7.65 3.34
N SER A 77 -20.04 6.74 2.40
CA SER A 77 -19.27 6.59 1.16
C SER A 77 -19.25 7.87 0.32
N SER A 78 -20.34 8.63 0.31
CA SER A 78 -20.45 9.88 -0.46
C SER A 78 -19.50 10.96 0.07
N VAL A 79 -19.42 11.13 1.39
CA VAL A 79 -18.48 12.08 2.00
C VAL A 79 -17.05 11.57 1.87
N ALA A 80 -16.82 10.27 2.02
CA ALA A 80 -15.50 9.68 1.89
C ALA A 80 -14.91 9.82 0.47
N TYR A 81 -15.76 9.74 -0.56
CA TYR A 81 -15.39 9.93 -1.96
C TYR A 81 -14.67 11.26 -2.20
N GLU A 82 -15.19 12.38 -1.65
CA GLU A 82 -14.57 13.70 -1.81
C GLU A 82 -13.11 13.74 -1.33
N TYR A 83 -12.82 13.05 -0.22
CA TYR A 83 -11.45 12.92 0.31
C TYR A 83 -10.61 11.96 -0.52
N ALA A 84 -11.17 10.79 -0.86
CA ALA A 84 -10.47 9.77 -1.63
C ALA A 84 -10.02 10.30 -3.00
N PHE A 85 -10.90 11.01 -3.70
CA PHE A 85 -10.60 11.65 -4.98
C PHE A 85 -9.39 12.60 -4.85
N VAL A 86 -9.41 13.50 -3.86
CA VAL A 86 -8.33 14.47 -3.65
C VAL A 86 -7.02 13.75 -3.31
N TYR A 87 -7.02 12.79 -2.39
CA TYR A 87 -5.81 12.12 -1.94
C TYR A 87 -5.18 11.23 -3.03
N ILE A 88 -5.99 10.49 -3.81
CA ILE A 88 -5.49 9.70 -4.95
C ILE A 88 -4.96 10.62 -6.04
N ARG A 89 -5.65 11.74 -6.33
CA ARG A 89 -5.18 12.75 -7.29
C ARG A 89 -3.83 13.33 -6.88
N GLN A 90 -3.62 13.63 -5.59
CA GLN A 90 -2.32 14.10 -5.11
C GLN A 90 -1.20 13.07 -5.31
N CYS A 91 -1.49 11.77 -5.11
CA CYS A 91 -0.53 10.72 -5.41
C CYS A 91 -0.12 10.72 -6.90
N ALA A 92 -1.09 10.89 -7.81
CA ALA A 92 -0.83 10.99 -9.24
C ALA A 92 0.01 12.23 -9.60
N ILE A 93 -0.26 13.39 -8.98
CA ILE A 93 0.52 14.62 -9.18
C ILE A 93 1.95 14.43 -8.70
N HIS A 94 2.18 13.85 -7.52
CA HIS A 94 3.52 13.57 -7.01
C HIS A 94 4.30 12.64 -7.95
N LEU A 95 3.67 11.57 -8.43
CA LEU A 95 4.26 10.66 -9.40
C LEU A 95 4.63 11.38 -10.71
N ARG A 96 3.71 12.15 -11.29
CA ARG A 96 3.94 12.91 -12.52
C ARG A 96 5.14 13.85 -12.36
N ASN A 97 5.16 14.62 -11.27
CA ASN A 97 6.24 15.58 -11.00
C ASN A 97 7.60 14.89 -10.84
N ALA A 98 7.65 13.77 -10.11
CA ALA A 98 8.87 12.98 -9.96
C ALA A 98 9.36 12.39 -11.30
N THR A 99 8.45 11.95 -12.16
CA THR A 99 8.77 11.30 -13.44
C THR A 99 9.22 12.30 -14.50
N ILE A 100 8.55 13.45 -14.62
CA ILE A 100 8.89 14.49 -15.61
C ILE A 100 10.19 15.21 -15.22
N SER A 101 10.25 15.69 -13.98
CA SER A 101 11.35 16.55 -13.54
C SER A 101 12.63 15.77 -13.21
N LYS A 102 12.49 14.50 -12.82
CA LYS A 102 13.59 13.60 -12.38
C LYS A 102 14.48 14.17 -11.26
N ARG A 103 14.03 15.21 -10.56
CA ARG A 103 14.78 15.78 -9.42
C ARG A 103 14.72 14.84 -8.21
N LYS A 104 15.86 14.76 -7.51
CA LYS A 104 16.04 13.84 -6.37
C LYS A 104 15.08 14.12 -5.21
N ASP A 105 14.72 15.37 -4.96
CA ASP A 105 13.75 15.80 -3.95
C ASP A 105 12.33 15.32 -4.27
N LEU A 106 11.90 15.43 -5.53
CA LEU A 106 10.58 14.98 -5.98
C LEU A 106 10.49 13.46 -5.98
N ILE A 107 11.57 12.79 -6.39
CA ILE A 107 11.68 11.34 -6.32
C ILE A 107 11.53 10.87 -4.85
N LYS A 108 12.16 11.55 -3.87
CA LYS A 108 12.00 11.26 -2.42
C LYS A 108 10.56 11.28 -1.92
N ILE A 109 9.70 12.07 -2.54
CA ILE A 109 8.28 12.13 -2.18
C ILE A 109 7.56 10.83 -2.55
N ILE A 110 7.93 10.17 -3.65
CA ILE A 110 7.27 8.93 -4.10
C ILE A 110 7.98 7.66 -3.60
N TYR A 111 9.24 7.73 -3.16
CA TYR A 111 9.96 6.61 -2.53
C TYR A 111 10.08 6.76 -1.01
N ASN A 112 8.99 7.06 -0.31
CA ASN A 112 8.98 6.99 1.16
C ASN A 112 7.85 6.09 1.65
N TRP A 113 7.99 5.60 2.88
CA TRP A 113 7.02 4.69 3.47
C TRP A 113 5.63 5.30 3.56
N GLN A 114 5.51 6.60 3.87
CA GLN A 114 4.22 7.25 3.97
C GLN A 114 3.46 7.25 2.63
N PHE A 115 4.17 7.49 1.53
CA PHE A 115 3.60 7.42 0.17
C PHE A 115 3.21 5.99 -0.20
N VAL A 116 4.08 5.01 0.01
CA VAL A 116 3.80 3.59 -0.26
C VAL A 116 2.62 3.09 0.58
N GLN A 117 2.56 3.48 1.85
CA GLN A 117 1.48 3.10 2.76
C GLN A 117 0.17 3.83 2.44
N CYS A 118 0.23 5.07 1.91
CA CYS A 118 -0.94 5.71 1.34
C CYS A 118 -1.54 4.88 0.20
N LEU A 119 -0.71 4.34 -0.72
CA LEU A 119 -1.19 3.44 -1.77
C LEU A 119 -1.78 2.14 -1.20
N TYR A 120 -1.15 1.54 -0.18
CA TYR A 120 -1.70 0.37 0.49
C TYR A 120 -3.05 0.63 1.16
N LEU A 121 -3.24 1.81 1.76
CA LEU A 121 -4.51 2.20 2.36
C LEU A 121 -5.62 2.25 1.30
N TRP A 122 -5.37 2.91 0.17
CA TRP A 122 -6.35 2.99 -0.91
C TRP A 122 -6.58 1.64 -1.59
N THR A 123 -5.56 0.79 -1.65
CA THR A 123 -5.69 -0.61 -2.08
C THR A 123 -6.63 -1.38 -1.14
N GLN A 124 -6.51 -1.18 0.17
CA GLN A 124 -7.41 -1.80 1.16
C GLN A 124 -8.84 -1.26 1.06
N VAL A 125 -9.02 0.04 0.80
CA VAL A 125 -10.33 0.63 0.52
C VAL A 125 -10.92 0.00 -0.74
N ALA A 126 -10.18 -0.03 -1.85
CA ALA A 126 -10.62 -0.65 -3.10
C ALA A 126 -11.08 -2.10 -2.92
N SER A 127 -10.38 -2.85 -2.06
CA SER A 127 -10.68 -4.26 -1.79
C SER A 127 -12.07 -4.50 -1.19
N VAL A 128 -12.71 -3.50 -0.58
CA VAL A 128 -14.06 -3.63 0.01
C VAL A 128 -15.17 -3.00 -0.85
N LEU A 129 -14.82 -2.34 -1.96
CA LEU A 129 -15.78 -1.63 -2.83
C LEU A 129 -16.63 -2.53 -3.72
N ASN A 130 -16.23 -3.79 -3.89
CA ASN A 130 -17.06 -4.80 -4.57
C ASN A 130 -18.08 -5.48 -3.65
N SER A 131 -18.13 -5.10 -2.36
CA SER A 131 -19.16 -5.62 -1.45
C SER A 131 -20.55 -5.11 -1.84
N THR A 132 -21.59 -5.92 -1.59
CA THR A 132 -22.99 -5.53 -1.82
C THR A 132 -23.35 -4.20 -1.16
N ARG A 133 -22.78 -3.95 0.03
CA ARG A 133 -22.96 -2.70 0.79
C ARG A 133 -22.39 -1.47 0.07
N ALA A 134 -21.28 -1.61 -0.63
CA ALA A 134 -20.68 -0.52 -1.37
C ALA A 134 -21.47 -0.25 -2.66
N ILE A 135 -21.89 -1.30 -3.36
CA ILE A 135 -22.59 -1.20 -4.66
C ILE A 135 -23.99 -0.58 -4.51
N SER A 136 -24.65 -0.77 -3.36
CA SER A 136 -25.98 -0.20 -3.08
C SER A 136 -25.95 1.30 -2.77
N GLN A 137 -24.79 1.88 -2.45
CA GLN A 137 -24.64 3.29 -2.12
C GLN A 137 -24.08 4.05 -3.33
N GLU A 138 -24.66 5.20 -3.66
CA GLU A 138 -24.16 6.05 -4.75
C GLU A 138 -22.69 6.45 -4.53
N GLY A 139 -22.34 6.88 -3.31
CA GLY A 139 -20.95 7.18 -2.97
C GLY A 139 -20.01 5.98 -3.08
N GLY A 140 -20.50 4.75 -2.89
CA GLY A 140 -19.69 3.55 -3.08
C GLY A 140 -19.39 3.26 -4.55
N ARG A 141 -20.34 3.56 -5.45
CA ARG A 141 -20.12 3.51 -6.91
C ARG A 141 -19.09 4.55 -7.35
N LEU A 142 -19.22 5.79 -6.86
CA LEU A 142 -18.23 6.85 -7.12
C LEU A 142 -16.82 6.49 -6.63
N LEU A 143 -16.70 5.87 -5.45
CA LEU A 143 -15.42 5.36 -4.96
C LEU A 143 -14.84 4.28 -5.89
N ARG A 144 -15.69 3.44 -6.50
CA ARG A 144 -15.27 2.38 -7.43
C ARG A 144 -14.64 2.96 -8.69
N ASP A 145 -15.11 4.11 -9.16
CA ASP A 145 -14.51 4.82 -10.30
C ASP A 145 -13.06 5.25 -10.04
N LEU A 146 -12.64 5.32 -8.76
CA LEU A 146 -11.25 5.64 -8.38
C LEU A 146 -10.30 4.44 -8.45
N ILE A 147 -10.79 3.22 -8.69
CA ILE A 147 -9.97 2.01 -8.77
C ILE A 147 -8.97 2.10 -9.93
N TYR A 148 -9.41 2.49 -11.13
CA TYR A 148 -8.50 2.63 -12.29
C TYR A 148 -7.46 3.76 -12.11
N PRO A 149 -7.83 4.96 -11.65
CA PRO A 149 -6.86 5.97 -11.24
C PRO A 149 -5.81 5.44 -10.26
N LEU A 150 -6.23 4.67 -9.24
CA LEU A 150 -5.31 4.06 -8.29
C LEU A 150 -4.37 3.04 -8.95
N ILE A 151 -4.89 2.14 -9.78
CA ILE A 151 -4.11 1.17 -10.55
C ILE A 151 -3.03 1.88 -11.38
N HIS A 152 -3.40 2.95 -12.11
CA HIS A 152 -2.46 3.71 -12.93
C HIS A 152 -1.36 4.37 -12.09
N VAL A 153 -1.68 4.91 -10.90
CA VAL A 153 -0.66 5.45 -9.99
C VAL A 153 0.29 4.34 -9.54
N ILE A 154 -0.22 3.18 -9.12
CA ILE A 154 0.61 2.06 -8.64
C ILE A 154 1.51 1.54 -9.78
N MET A 155 0.97 1.34 -10.98
CA MET A 155 1.75 0.93 -12.15
C MET A 155 2.81 1.97 -12.54
N GLY A 156 2.47 3.25 -12.46
CA GLY A 156 3.41 4.33 -12.73
C GLY A 156 4.56 4.36 -11.71
N VAL A 157 4.29 4.15 -10.43
CA VAL A 157 5.33 4.04 -9.39
C VAL A 157 6.24 2.83 -9.65
N MET A 158 5.67 1.68 -10.02
CA MET A 158 6.42 0.47 -10.35
C MET A 158 7.40 0.70 -11.53
N LYS A 159 6.97 1.48 -12.53
CA LYS A 159 7.75 1.79 -13.74
C LYS A 159 8.65 3.03 -13.62
N ALA A 160 8.51 3.82 -12.55
CA ALA A 160 9.29 5.05 -12.37
C ALA A 160 10.80 4.79 -12.15
N PHE A 161 11.19 3.57 -11.77
CA PHE A 161 12.56 3.23 -11.38
C PHE A 161 13.13 2.07 -12.20
N ASN A 162 14.16 2.36 -13.00
CA ASN A 162 14.86 1.35 -13.81
C ASN A 162 15.94 0.58 -13.05
N SER A 163 16.36 1.05 -11.87
CA SER A 163 17.43 0.39 -11.10
C SER A 163 16.90 -0.80 -10.31
N HIS A 164 17.60 -1.93 -10.38
CA HIS A 164 17.34 -3.15 -9.61
C HIS A 164 17.31 -2.94 -8.08
N ARG A 165 17.90 -1.84 -7.58
CA ARG A 165 17.81 -1.47 -6.15
C ARG A 165 16.37 -1.26 -5.69
N TYR A 166 15.44 -0.96 -6.59
CA TYR A 166 14.03 -0.69 -6.28
C TYR A 166 13.12 -1.91 -6.48
N ILE A 167 13.66 -3.11 -6.68
CA ILE A 167 12.85 -4.34 -6.76
C ILE A 167 11.91 -4.49 -5.55
N PRO A 168 12.31 -4.23 -4.28
CA PRO A 168 11.39 -4.32 -3.15
C PRO A 168 10.14 -3.42 -3.30
N LEU A 169 10.32 -2.18 -3.78
CA LEU A 169 9.19 -1.30 -4.08
C LEU A 169 8.30 -1.87 -5.19
N LYS A 170 8.89 -2.45 -6.24
CA LYS A 170 8.12 -3.08 -7.32
C LYS A 170 7.33 -4.30 -6.80
N ILE A 171 7.89 -5.10 -5.88
CA ILE A 171 7.20 -6.19 -5.18
C ILE A 171 5.99 -5.64 -4.40
N HIS A 172 6.15 -4.55 -3.65
CA HIS A 172 5.04 -3.90 -2.97
C HIS A 172 3.93 -3.45 -3.94
N CYS A 173 4.30 -2.84 -5.07
CA CYS A 173 3.36 -2.42 -6.09
C CYS A 173 2.60 -3.60 -6.70
N LEU A 174 3.31 -4.68 -7.06
CA LEU A 174 2.70 -5.88 -7.62
C LEU A 174 1.72 -6.54 -6.63
N ARG A 175 2.06 -6.61 -5.35
CA ARG A 175 1.15 -7.10 -4.29
C ARG A 175 -0.14 -6.28 -4.21
N MET A 176 -0.04 -4.94 -4.30
CA MET A 176 -1.21 -4.06 -4.31
C MET A 176 -2.09 -4.32 -5.55
N LEU A 177 -1.46 -4.44 -6.72
CA LEU A 177 -2.17 -4.72 -7.98
C LEU A 177 -2.86 -6.08 -7.96
N LEU A 178 -2.18 -7.14 -7.50
CA LEU A 178 -2.78 -8.47 -7.34
C LEU A 178 -3.99 -8.43 -6.42
N LYS A 179 -3.87 -7.75 -5.28
CA LYS A 179 -4.98 -7.59 -4.34
C LYS A 179 -6.17 -6.86 -4.97
N ILE A 180 -5.92 -5.80 -5.74
CA ILE A 180 -6.99 -5.08 -6.47
C ILE A 180 -7.62 -6.00 -7.52
N GLN A 181 -6.83 -6.70 -8.33
CA GLN A 181 -7.33 -7.60 -9.36
C GLN A 181 -8.26 -8.67 -8.77
N ILE A 182 -7.85 -9.33 -7.69
CA ILE A 182 -8.64 -10.36 -6.99
C ILE A 182 -9.95 -9.79 -6.45
N ASN A 183 -9.88 -8.70 -5.68
CA ASN A 183 -11.04 -8.21 -4.95
C ASN A 183 -11.99 -7.37 -5.81
N CYS A 184 -11.45 -6.68 -6.82
CA CYS A 184 -12.21 -5.77 -7.68
C CYS A 184 -12.70 -6.44 -8.97
N GLN A 185 -12.22 -7.65 -9.30
CA GLN A 185 -12.55 -8.37 -10.53
C GLN A 185 -12.30 -7.54 -11.79
N VAL A 186 -11.17 -6.83 -11.81
CA VAL A 186 -10.72 -6.02 -12.94
C VAL A 186 -9.45 -6.63 -13.53
N TYR A 187 -9.33 -6.67 -14.85
CA TYR A 187 -8.13 -7.18 -15.48
C TYR A 187 -6.94 -6.25 -15.24
N ILE A 188 -5.84 -6.81 -14.73
CA ILE A 188 -4.53 -6.16 -14.62
C ILE A 188 -3.50 -7.18 -15.13
N PRO A 189 -2.51 -6.78 -15.94
CA PRO A 189 -1.50 -7.70 -16.46
C PRO A 189 -0.44 -8.06 -15.39
N THR A 190 -0.88 -8.49 -14.20
CA THR A 190 -0.02 -8.84 -13.06
C THR A 190 0.95 -9.96 -13.37
N LEU A 191 0.56 -10.94 -14.20
CA LEU A 191 1.44 -12.02 -14.64
C LEU A 191 2.62 -11.49 -15.46
N SER A 192 2.36 -10.61 -16.43
CA SER A 192 3.40 -9.97 -17.23
C SER A 192 4.33 -9.13 -16.35
N LEU A 193 3.77 -8.35 -15.41
CA LEU A 193 4.54 -7.55 -14.46
C LEU A 193 5.40 -8.41 -13.52
N ALA A 194 4.90 -9.57 -13.09
CA ALA A 194 5.65 -10.54 -12.30
C ALA A 194 6.79 -11.18 -13.12
N ALA A 195 6.55 -11.48 -14.40
CA ALA A 195 7.58 -12.01 -15.31
C ALA A 195 8.69 -10.98 -15.60
N GLU A 196 8.35 -9.69 -15.68
CA GLU A 196 9.33 -8.60 -15.75
C GLU A 196 10.26 -8.61 -14.51
N LEU A 197 9.70 -8.80 -13.31
CA LEU A 197 10.49 -8.92 -12.08
C LEU A 197 11.39 -10.15 -12.05
N LEU A 198 10.92 -11.28 -12.56
CA LEU A 198 11.74 -12.48 -12.71
C LEU A 198 12.92 -12.23 -13.68
N THR A 199 12.67 -11.49 -14.75
CA THR A 199 13.70 -11.10 -15.71
C THR A 199 14.73 -10.16 -15.06
N ASP A 200 14.30 -9.22 -14.24
CA ASP A 200 15.18 -8.35 -13.45
C ASP A 200 16.04 -9.18 -12.47
N LEU A 201 15.44 -10.18 -11.80
CA LEU A 201 16.16 -11.09 -10.91
C LEU A 201 17.21 -11.92 -11.66
N ALA A 202 16.86 -12.50 -12.81
CA ALA A 202 17.78 -13.28 -13.63
C ALA A 202 19.02 -12.47 -14.05
N LYS A 203 18.85 -11.17 -14.34
CA LYS A 203 19.98 -10.25 -14.63
C LYS A 203 20.89 -10.02 -13.42
N ILE A 204 20.34 -10.02 -12.21
CA ILE A 204 21.13 -9.90 -10.96
C ILE A 204 21.93 -11.18 -10.72
N ASP A 205 21.30 -12.34 -10.94
CA ASP A 205 21.90 -13.66 -10.70
C ASP A 205 22.85 -14.13 -11.80
N ALA A 206 22.82 -13.52 -12.99
CA ALA A 206 23.83 -13.71 -14.02
C ALA A 206 25.27 -13.45 -13.51
N LYS A 207 25.43 -12.64 -12.46
CA LYS A 207 26.69 -12.46 -11.75
C LYS A 207 26.67 -13.27 -10.46
N LYS A 208 27.68 -14.13 -10.27
CA LYS A 208 27.87 -14.85 -9.00
C LYS A 208 27.83 -13.84 -7.84
N PRO A 209 27.02 -14.08 -6.80
CA PRO A 209 27.04 -13.23 -5.63
C PRO A 209 28.46 -13.25 -5.06
N LYS A 210 29.02 -12.08 -4.77
CA LYS A 210 30.26 -12.03 -4.00
C LYS A 210 29.89 -12.57 -2.63
N LYS A 211 30.58 -13.60 -2.13
CA LYS A 211 30.35 -14.12 -0.77
C LYS A 211 30.29 -12.94 0.19
N GLY A 212 29.08 -12.60 0.63
CA GLY A 212 28.88 -11.51 1.56
C GLY A 212 29.64 -11.89 2.82
N LYS A 213 30.63 -11.07 3.19
CA LYS A 213 31.05 -11.03 4.59
C LYS A 213 29.76 -10.79 5.37
N GLY A 214 29.30 -11.76 6.16
CA GLY A 214 28.06 -11.75 6.92
C GLY A 214 28.03 -10.64 7.99
N ASN A 215 28.11 -9.38 7.55
CA ASN A 215 28.24 -8.19 8.36
C ASN A 215 26.95 -7.35 8.35
N LEU A 216 25.85 -7.87 7.78
CA LEU A 216 24.54 -7.26 8.00
C LEU A 216 24.11 -7.61 9.42
N LYS A 217 24.31 -6.65 10.34
CA LYS A 217 23.95 -6.75 11.78
C LYS A 217 22.52 -7.26 12.02
N ARG A 218 21.62 -7.05 11.04
CA ARG A 218 20.24 -7.54 11.04
C ARG A 218 19.82 -7.89 9.60
N VAL A 219 19.28 -9.09 9.41
CA VAL A 219 18.61 -9.49 8.17
C VAL A 219 17.18 -8.96 8.23
N LEU A 220 16.82 -8.05 7.33
CA LEU A 220 15.49 -7.47 7.23
C LEU A 220 14.62 -8.32 6.30
N GLU A 221 13.30 -8.26 6.50
CA GLU A 221 12.36 -8.84 5.54
C GLU A 221 12.10 -7.90 4.36
N ILE A 222 11.75 -8.47 3.21
CA ILE A 222 11.41 -7.68 2.01
C ILE A 222 10.25 -6.71 2.30
N GLN A 223 9.35 -7.09 3.21
CA GLN A 223 8.23 -6.24 3.67
C GLN A 223 8.66 -4.98 4.42
N GLU A 224 9.88 -4.98 4.98
CA GLU A 224 10.50 -3.85 5.69
C GLU A 224 11.39 -3.01 4.77
N LEU A 225 11.42 -3.30 3.45
CA LEU A 225 12.30 -2.66 2.49
C LEU A 225 11.55 -2.06 1.30
N ILE A 226 11.82 -0.79 1.00
CA ILE A 226 11.43 -0.16 -0.29
C ILE A 226 12.60 -0.09 -1.28
N LYS A 227 13.83 -0.36 -0.82
CA LYS A 227 15.04 -0.30 -1.63
C LYS A 227 16.16 -1.12 -0.98
N PHE A 228 16.96 -1.79 -1.81
CA PHE A 228 18.23 -2.38 -1.38
C PHE A 228 19.40 -1.41 -1.42
N ASN A 229 20.34 -1.57 -0.48
CA ASN A 229 21.69 -1.05 -0.64
C ASN A 229 22.51 -2.00 -1.55
N ILE A 230 23.77 -1.64 -1.82
CA ILE A 230 24.63 -2.43 -2.72
C ILE A 230 24.94 -3.78 -2.08
N ASP A 231 25.23 -3.80 -0.77
CA ASP A 231 25.59 -5.01 -0.04
C ASP A 231 24.47 -6.06 -0.08
N MET A 232 23.21 -5.64 0.14
CA MET A 232 22.02 -6.51 0.06
C MET A 232 21.81 -7.08 -1.35
N LEU A 233 22.19 -6.37 -2.41
CA LEU A 233 22.09 -6.90 -3.78
C LEU A 233 23.18 -7.93 -4.11
N GLU A 234 24.34 -7.84 -3.45
CA GLU A 234 25.44 -8.80 -3.61
C GLU A 234 25.31 -10.01 -2.66
N ASP A 235 24.44 -9.93 -1.66
CA ASP A 235 24.19 -10.97 -0.67
C ASP A 235 23.27 -12.09 -1.21
N GLY A 236 23.72 -13.35 -1.08
CA GLY A 236 22.97 -14.52 -1.52
C GLY A 236 21.64 -14.74 -0.79
N ILE A 237 21.56 -14.40 0.51
CA ILE A 237 20.35 -14.58 1.32
C ILE A 237 19.24 -13.67 0.80
N TYR A 238 19.56 -12.42 0.47
CA TYR A 238 18.56 -11.49 -0.06
C TYR A 238 18.12 -11.86 -1.48
N ARG A 239 19.02 -12.39 -2.31
CA ARG A 239 18.66 -12.92 -3.64
C ARG A 239 17.72 -14.11 -3.55
N GLU A 240 17.96 -15.04 -2.62
CA GLU A 240 17.07 -16.16 -2.36
C GLU A 240 15.70 -15.71 -1.83
N LYS A 241 15.67 -14.75 -0.92
CA LYS A 241 14.42 -14.12 -0.45
C LYS A 241 13.63 -13.48 -1.60
N LEU A 242 14.31 -12.76 -2.50
CA LEU A 242 13.68 -12.18 -3.69
C LEU A 242 13.14 -13.24 -4.64
N ALA A 243 13.91 -14.29 -4.90
CA ALA A 243 13.49 -15.40 -5.74
C ALA A 243 12.20 -16.04 -5.20
N THR A 244 12.15 -16.26 -3.88
CA THR A 244 10.98 -16.82 -3.19
C THR A 244 9.77 -15.90 -3.34
N GLU A 245 9.91 -14.60 -3.08
CA GLU A 245 8.82 -13.64 -3.17
C GLU A 245 8.29 -13.46 -4.60
N ILE A 246 9.18 -13.37 -5.59
CA ILE A 246 8.81 -13.27 -7.00
C ILE A 246 8.11 -14.55 -7.47
N ARG A 247 8.60 -15.72 -7.04
CA ARG A 247 7.96 -17.01 -7.33
C ARG A 247 6.54 -17.07 -6.76
N THR A 248 6.34 -16.68 -5.50
CA THR A 248 5.01 -16.65 -4.88
C THR A 248 4.06 -15.75 -5.66
N MET A 249 4.49 -14.52 -6.00
CA MET A 249 3.66 -13.60 -6.77
C MET A 249 3.37 -14.08 -8.20
N LEU A 250 4.31 -14.77 -8.86
CA LEU A 250 4.09 -15.37 -10.17
C LEU A 250 3.01 -16.45 -10.12
N ILE A 251 3.07 -17.32 -9.11
CA ILE A 251 2.07 -18.37 -8.89
C ILE A 251 0.71 -17.72 -8.65
N GLU A 252 0.62 -16.77 -7.72
CA GLU A 252 -0.62 -16.02 -7.45
C GLU A 252 -1.17 -15.35 -8.71
N ALA A 253 -0.33 -14.63 -9.46
CA ALA A 253 -0.73 -13.98 -10.71
C ALA A 253 -1.22 -14.99 -11.76
N ALA A 254 -0.60 -16.16 -11.87
CA ALA A 254 -1.03 -17.20 -12.79
C ALA A 254 -2.38 -17.79 -12.41
N TYR A 255 -2.65 -17.99 -11.11
CA TYR A 255 -3.97 -18.45 -10.64
C TYR A 255 -5.06 -17.42 -10.92
N VAL A 256 -4.81 -16.14 -10.65
CA VAL A 256 -5.80 -15.07 -10.82
C VAL A 256 -6.20 -14.83 -12.28
N ASN A 257 -5.30 -15.09 -13.24
CA ASN A 257 -5.62 -14.94 -14.67
C ASN A 257 -6.30 -16.18 -15.29
N ARG A 258 -6.46 -17.28 -14.55
CA ARG A 258 -7.13 -18.51 -15.02
C ARG A 258 -8.61 -18.57 -14.68
N GLY A 259 -9.07 -17.81 -13.69
CA GLY A 259 -10.47 -17.72 -13.28
C GLY A 259 -11.14 -16.49 -13.86
#